data_AF-A0A7J2V136-F1
#
_entry.id   AF-A0A7J2V136-F1
#
_cell.length_a   1.000
_cell.length_b   1.000
_cell.length_c   1.000
_cell.angle_alpha   90.00
_cell.angle_beta   90.00
_cell.angle_gamma   90.00
#
_symmetry.space_group_name_H-M   'P 1'
#
loop_
_entity.id
_entity.type
_entity.pdbx_description
1 polymer ?
#
loop_
_entity_poly.entity_id
_entity_poly.type
_entity_poly.pdbx_seq_one_letter_code
_entity_poly.pdbx_strand_id
1 'polypeptide(L)'
;MYRCSYCGSTDIVYDLSRGYTVCTNCGSVNDIIYNSDSELYSRISYPEEPSAIYRRPHSNKHWHQEEVARLNGMGKAYKIYRGLVSKKRLKKGVFVSSEALQALMAGRKPPRIFDHINNKVVNEFLEQSPVLKKVIDIMKEYPSIYSRTTRGKAAAAYIAAKMAIRDPVSLSTVSRFFNISMVHLRRIKRSLETSKDLLSKISYIEDLSREIAEADMFIKKHLGS
;
A
#
# COMPACT_ATOMS: atom_id res chain seq x y z
N MET A 1 -29.55 -18.65 15.63
CA MET A 1 -29.00 -17.56 14.78
C MET A 1 -27.66 -17.15 15.39
N TYR A 2 -26.54 -17.40 14.70
CA TYR A 2 -25.20 -17.18 15.24
C TYR A 2 -24.96 -15.67 15.45
N ARG A 3 -24.57 -15.27 16.66
CA ARG A 3 -24.35 -13.88 17.05
C ARG A 3 -22.91 -13.70 17.50
N CYS A 4 -22.36 -12.52 17.26
CA CYS A 4 -21.05 -12.16 17.75
C CYS A 4 -21.01 -12.13 19.28
N SER A 5 -20.10 -12.88 19.89
CA SER A 5 -19.90 -12.94 21.35
C SER A 5 -19.45 -11.61 21.95
N TYR A 6 -18.94 -10.69 21.13
CA TYR A 6 -18.38 -9.41 21.58
C TYR A 6 -19.36 -8.24 21.42
N CYS A 7 -20.11 -8.18 20.32
CA CYS A 7 -21.00 -7.03 20.03
C CYS A 7 -22.47 -7.42 19.79
N GLY A 8 -22.82 -8.71 19.88
CA GLY A 8 -24.18 -9.21 19.71
C GLY A 8 -24.72 -9.17 18.27
N SER A 9 -23.96 -8.65 17.31
CA SER A 9 -24.37 -8.55 15.91
C SER A 9 -24.55 -9.93 15.26
N THR A 10 -25.55 -10.04 14.38
CA THR A 10 -25.82 -11.24 13.57
C THR A 10 -25.12 -11.22 12.22
N ASP A 11 -24.38 -10.14 11.91
CA ASP A 11 -23.69 -9.96 10.63
C ASP A 11 -22.30 -10.63 10.69
N ILE A 12 -22.28 -11.93 10.38
CA ILE A 12 -21.12 -12.83 10.49
C ILE A 12 -20.73 -13.35 9.11
N VAL A 13 -19.43 -13.33 8.81
CA VAL A 13 -18.86 -13.79 7.54
C VAL A 13 -17.83 -14.87 7.79
N TYR A 14 -17.82 -15.87 6.93
CA TYR A 14 -16.88 -16.99 6.94
C TYR A 14 -15.67 -16.63 6.07
N ASP A 15 -14.48 -16.50 6.68
CA ASP A 15 -13.20 -16.45 5.99
C ASP A 15 -12.67 -17.88 5.83
N LEU A 16 -13.12 -18.54 4.77
CA LEU A 16 -12.72 -19.92 4.44
C LEU A 16 -11.22 -20.06 4.18
N SER A 17 -10.54 -18.98 3.76
CA SER A 17 -9.11 -19.02 3.45
C SER A 17 -8.24 -19.13 4.71
N ARG A 18 -8.75 -18.62 5.83
CA ARG A 18 -8.07 -18.64 7.13
C ARG A 18 -8.75 -19.54 8.15
N GLY A 19 -9.89 -20.13 7.78
CA GLY A 19 -10.69 -20.95 8.66
C GLY A 19 -11.27 -20.17 9.83
N TYR A 20 -11.79 -18.96 9.62
CA TYR A 20 -12.35 -18.14 10.72
C TYR A 20 -13.78 -17.69 10.43
N THR A 21 -14.60 -17.59 11.46
CA THR A 21 -15.86 -16.83 11.43
C THR A 21 -15.60 -15.44 12.00
N VAL A 22 -15.90 -14.39 11.23
CA VAL A 22 -15.57 -13.01 11.58
C VAL A 22 -16.85 -12.19 11.62
N CYS A 23 -17.08 -11.47 12.72
CA CYS A 23 -18.15 -10.48 12.80
C CYS A 23 -17.80 -9.30 11.92
N THR A 24 -18.61 -8.99 10.91
CA THR A 24 -18.37 -7.83 10.05
C THR A 24 -18.62 -6.53 10.81
N ASN A 25 -19.49 -6.54 11.83
CA ASN A 25 -19.84 -5.35 12.59
C ASN A 25 -18.71 -4.82 13.47
N CYS A 26 -18.01 -5.71 14.18
CA CYS A 26 -16.94 -5.33 15.11
C CYS A 26 -15.58 -5.98 14.80
N GLY A 27 -15.45 -6.71 13.69
CA GLY A 27 -14.18 -7.30 13.25
C GLY A 27 -13.64 -8.43 14.12
N SER A 28 -14.37 -8.86 15.16
CA SER A 28 -13.94 -9.96 16.03
C SER A 28 -13.99 -11.30 15.29
N VAL A 29 -13.00 -12.15 15.53
CA VAL A 29 -13.08 -13.57 15.19
C VAL A 29 -13.94 -14.23 16.26
N ASN A 30 -15.09 -14.79 15.86
CA ASN A 30 -16.01 -15.47 16.77
C ASN A 30 -15.66 -16.94 16.94
N ASP A 31 -15.16 -17.58 15.88
CA ASP A 31 -14.86 -19.01 15.86
C ASP A 31 -13.82 -19.37 14.82
N ILE A 32 -13.29 -20.59 14.94
CA ILE A 32 -12.48 -21.24 13.92
C ILE A 32 -13.39 -22.21 13.15
N ILE A 33 -13.36 -22.14 11.82
CA ILE A 33 -14.05 -23.09 10.95
C ILE A 33 -13.23 -24.37 10.95
N TYR A 34 -13.65 -25.34 11.76
CA TYR A 34 -13.07 -26.68 11.75
C TYR A 34 -13.45 -27.38 10.43
N ASN A 35 -12.45 -27.77 9.65
CA ASN A 35 -12.66 -28.60 8.47
C ASN A 35 -12.76 -30.07 8.92
N SER A 36 -13.92 -30.68 8.74
CA SER A 36 -14.24 -32.02 9.25
C SER A 36 -13.34 -33.13 8.69
N ASP A 37 -12.64 -32.89 7.58
CA ASP A 37 -11.70 -33.85 7.01
C ASP A 37 -10.42 -34.04 7.87
N SER A 38 -10.18 -33.14 8.84
CA SER A 38 -9.07 -33.25 9.79
C SER A 38 -9.44 -33.98 11.09
N GLU A 39 -10.72 -34.22 11.38
CA GLU A 39 -11.16 -34.80 12.67
C GLU A 39 -11.04 -36.32 12.75
N LEU A 40 -10.84 -37.01 11.63
CA LEU A 40 -10.65 -38.46 11.64
C LEU A 40 -9.24 -38.90 12.11
N TYR A 41 -8.25 -37.99 12.12
CA TYR A 41 -6.88 -38.31 12.55
C TYR A 41 -6.52 -37.82 13.98
N SER A 42 -7.34 -36.98 14.62
CA SER A 42 -7.08 -36.51 15.99
C SER A 42 -7.66 -37.41 17.09
N ARG A 43 -8.31 -38.53 16.73
CA ARG A 43 -8.77 -39.56 17.69
C ARG A 43 -7.67 -40.44 18.28
N ILE A 44 -6.40 -40.07 18.12
CA ILE A 44 -5.28 -40.76 18.78
C ILE A 44 -4.74 -39.83 19.87
N SER A 45 -5.07 -40.21 21.10
CA SER A 45 -4.56 -39.71 22.39
C SER A 45 -5.22 -38.45 22.97
N TYR A 46 -6.24 -38.66 23.80
CA TYR A 46 -6.46 -37.82 24.99
C TYR A 46 -5.24 -37.95 25.92
N PRO A 47 -4.77 -36.83 26.50
CA PRO A 47 -5.05 -36.66 27.92
C PRO A 47 -5.51 -35.23 28.29
N GLU A 48 -6.51 -35.22 29.17
CA GLU A 48 -6.80 -34.20 30.20
C GLU A 48 -7.32 -32.81 29.76
N GLU A 49 -8.65 -32.68 29.90
CA GLU A 49 -9.48 -31.49 30.12
C GLU A 49 -9.03 -30.09 29.64
N PRO A 50 -9.73 -29.52 28.64
CA PRO A 50 -9.84 -28.08 28.45
C PRO A 50 -11.14 -27.55 29.09
N SER A 51 -11.37 -27.79 30.38
CA SER A 51 -12.58 -27.34 31.09
C SER A 51 -12.45 -25.94 31.74
N ALA A 52 -11.29 -25.26 31.65
CA ALA A 52 -11.00 -24.09 32.51
C ALA A 52 -10.70 -22.73 31.84
N ILE A 53 -10.82 -22.54 30.51
CA ILE A 53 -10.36 -21.28 29.88
C ILE A 53 -11.47 -20.29 29.44
N TYR A 54 -12.75 -20.68 29.36
CA TYR A 54 -13.80 -19.79 28.82
C TYR A 54 -15.04 -19.60 29.69
N ARG A 55 -14.88 -19.47 31.02
CA ARG A 55 -15.88 -18.80 31.87
C ARG A 55 -15.24 -17.64 32.61
N ARG A 56 -15.03 -16.51 31.91
CA ARG A 56 -14.75 -15.26 32.61
C ARG A 56 -16.05 -14.72 33.21
N PRO A 57 -16.08 -14.37 34.52
CA PRO A 57 -17.26 -13.81 35.15
C PRO A 57 -17.60 -12.45 34.51
N HIS A 58 -18.89 -12.23 34.29
CA HIS A 58 -19.50 -10.99 33.82
C HIS A 58 -19.41 -9.84 34.86
N SER A 59 -18.20 -9.46 35.26
CA SER A 59 -18.00 -8.38 36.21
C SER A 59 -16.76 -7.56 35.85
N ASN A 60 -16.91 -6.69 34.85
CA ASN A 60 -16.16 -5.43 34.73
C ASN A 60 -16.73 -4.59 33.57
N LYS A 61 -17.79 -3.83 33.85
CA LYS A 61 -18.48 -2.97 32.85
C LYS A 61 -17.58 -1.90 32.22
N HIS A 62 -16.47 -1.53 32.86
CA HIS A 62 -15.53 -0.53 32.35
C HIS A 62 -14.56 -1.08 31.30
N TRP A 63 -13.99 -2.28 31.52
CA TRP A 63 -13.10 -2.96 30.57
C TRP A 63 -13.83 -3.32 29.26
N HIS A 64 -15.13 -3.62 29.34
CA HIS A 64 -15.95 -3.87 28.17
C HIS A 64 -16.11 -2.65 27.27
N GLN A 65 -16.16 -1.42 27.78
CA GLN A 65 -16.46 -0.26 26.93
C GLN A 65 -15.29 0.13 26.02
N GLU A 66 -14.06 0.16 26.54
CA GLU A 66 -12.87 0.46 25.74
C GLU A 66 -12.58 -0.64 24.73
N GLU A 67 -12.72 -1.91 25.14
CA GLU A 67 -12.49 -3.04 24.23
C GLU A 67 -13.58 -3.12 23.15
N VAL A 68 -14.85 -2.87 23.50
CA VAL A 68 -15.95 -2.76 22.53
C VAL A 68 -15.76 -1.55 21.60
N ALA A 69 -15.30 -0.41 22.10
CA ALA A 69 -14.99 0.76 21.27
C ALA A 69 -13.85 0.48 20.28
N ARG A 70 -12.78 -0.20 20.75
CA ARG A 70 -11.67 -0.65 19.91
C ARG A 70 -12.14 -1.61 18.82
N LEU A 71 -12.90 -2.64 19.19
CA LEU A 71 -13.46 -3.62 18.25
C LEU A 71 -14.42 -2.95 17.25
N ASN A 72 -15.30 -2.05 17.70
CA ASN A 72 -16.18 -1.28 16.81
C ASN A 72 -15.38 -0.43 15.81
N GLY A 73 -14.26 0.16 16.23
CA GLY A 73 -13.32 0.83 15.35
C GLY A 73 -12.73 -0.11 14.29
N MET A 74 -12.29 -1.31 14.69
CA MET A 74 -11.75 -2.32 13.77
C MET A 74 -12.81 -2.85 12.79
N GLY A 75 -14.04 -3.10 13.25
CA GLY A 75 -15.16 -3.51 12.39
C GLY A 75 -15.53 -2.45 11.35
N LYS A 76 -15.59 -1.18 11.75
CA LYS A 76 -15.79 -0.05 10.83
C LYS A 76 -14.69 0.02 9.77
N ALA A 77 -13.43 -0.11 10.19
CA ALA A 77 -12.27 -0.16 9.30
C ALA A 77 -12.40 -1.31 8.28
N TYR A 78 -12.75 -2.51 8.75
CA TYR A 78 -12.91 -3.69 7.93
C TYR A 78 -14.06 -3.55 6.92
N LYS A 79 -15.22 -3.02 7.31
CA LYS A 79 -16.34 -2.75 6.41
C LYS A 79 -15.94 -1.80 5.27
N ILE A 80 -15.24 -0.70 5.61
CA ILE A 80 -14.74 0.27 4.62
C ILE A 80 -13.74 -0.41 3.68
N TYR A 81 -12.73 -1.10 4.23
CA TYR A 81 -11.72 -1.80 3.46
C TYR A 81 -12.33 -2.82 2.51
N ARG A 82 -13.23 -3.68 3.02
CA ARG A 82 -13.94 -4.67 2.20
C ARG A 82 -14.77 -4.00 1.13
N GLY A 83 -15.45 -2.90 1.42
CA GLY A 83 -16.18 -2.11 0.41
C GLY A 83 -15.29 -1.60 -0.74
N LEU A 84 -14.05 -1.20 -0.43
CA LEU A 84 -13.08 -0.72 -1.42
C LEU A 84 -12.48 -1.86 -2.27
N VAL A 85 -12.22 -3.01 -1.66
CA VAL A 85 -11.48 -4.12 -2.30
C VAL A 85 -12.39 -5.19 -2.91
N SER A 86 -13.62 -5.35 -2.39
CA SER A 86 -14.55 -6.41 -2.84
C SER A 86 -14.97 -6.28 -4.31
N LYS A 87 -15.06 -5.06 -4.84
CA LYS A 87 -15.57 -4.83 -6.20
C LYS A 87 -14.51 -4.99 -7.29
N LYS A 88 -13.21 -4.92 -6.95
CA LYS A 88 -12.10 -4.96 -7.91
C LYS A 88 -10.91 -5.66 -7.30
N ARG A 89 -10.39 -6.70 -7.98
CA ARG A 89 -9.08 -7.27 -7.65
C ARG A 89 -8.03 -6.18 -7.76
N LEU A 90 -7.45 -5.80 -6.62
CA LEU A 90 -6.33 -4.87 -6.60
C LEU A 90 -5.17 -5.47 -7.37
N LYS A 91 -4.44 -4.62 -8.10
CA LYS A 91 -3.20 -5.04 -8.77
C LYS A 91 -2.17 -5.44 -7.72
N LYS A 92 -1.28 -6.37 -8.07
CA LYS A 92 -0.19 -6.83 -7.19
C LYS A 92 0.58 -5.62 -6.62
N GLY A 93 0.74 -5.60 -5.30
CA GLY A 93 1.47 -4.55 -4.59
C GLY A 93 0.69 -3.26 -4.34
N VAL A 94 -0.58 -3.17 -4.75
CA VAL A 94 -1.48 -2.05 -4.43
C VAL A 94 -2.28 -2.37 -3.17
N PHE A 95 -2.33 -1.43 -2.22
CA PHE A 95 -3.08 -1.56 -0.96
C PHE A 95 -3.83 -0.27 -0.63
N VAL A 96 -4.75 -0.32 0.34
CA VAL A 96 -5.44 0.88 0.84
C VAL A 96 -4.52 1.56 1.87
N SER A 97 -4.19 2.83 1.66
CA SER A 97 -3.33 3.57 2.61
C SER A 97 -3.96 3.61 4.00
N SER A 98 -3.14 3.51 5.04
CA SER A 98 -3.56 3.65 6.45
C SER A 98 -4.17 5.03 6.70
N GLU A 99 -3.55 6.08 6.19
CA GLU A 99 -4.05 7.46 6.28
C GLU A 99 -5.42 7.59 5.60
N ALA A 100 -5.58 6.93 4.45
CA ALA A 100 -6.84 6.93 3.71
C ALA A 100 -7.95 6.22 4.48
N LEU A 101 -7.61 5.07 5.07
CA LEU A 101 -8.54 4.30 5.89
C LEU A 101 -8.95 5.10 7.14
N GLN A 102 -8.00 5.74 7.82
CA GLN A 102 -8.27 6.61 8.97
C GLN A 102 -9.15 7.80 8.60
N ALA A 103 -8.86 8.48 7.47
CA ALA A 103 -9.68 9.59 6.98
C ALA A 103 -11.12 9.14 6.70
N LEU A 104 -11.31 7.99 6.05
CA LEU A 104 -12.63 7.43 5.77
C LEU A 104 -13.36 7.01 7.05
N MET A 105 -12.65 6.44 8.02
CA MET A 105 -13.21 6.13 9.34
C MET A 105 -13.68 7.39 10.08
N ALA A 106 -12.97 8.51 9.89
CA ALA A 106 -13.34 9.83 10.40
C ALA A 106 -14.39 10.56 9.54
N GLY A 107 -14.92 9.94 8.48
CA GLY A 107 -15.91 10.55 7.58
C GLY A 107 -15.35 11.61 6.63
N ARG A 108 -14.02 11.73 6.53
CA ARG A 108 -13.32 12.66 5.62
C ARG A 108 -13.02 11.97 4.29
N LYS A 109 -12.93 12.75 3.21
CA LYS A 109 -12.50 12.25 1.90
C LYS A 109 -10.97 12.29 1.82
N PRO A 110 -10.27 11.14 1.71
CA PRO A 110 -8.82 11.14 1.57
C PRO A 110 -8.40 11.62 0.17
N PRO A 111 -7.24 12.31 0.05
CA PRO A 111 -6.71 12.73 -1.25
C PRO A 111 -6.28 11.54 -2.11
N ARG A 112 -5.89 10.43 -1.49
CA ARG A 112 -5.43 9.21 -2.17
C ARG A 112 -5.86 7.97 -1.39
N ILE A 113 -6.64 7.11 -2.02
CA ILE A 113 -7.14 5.86 -1.39
C ILE A 113 -6.11 4.74 -1.48
N PHE A 114 -5.50 4.58 -2.65
CA PHE A 114 -4.63 3.45 -2.96
C PHE A 114 -3.16 3.82 -2.96
N ASP A 115 -2.36 3.03 -2.26
CA ASP A 115 -0.91 3.13 -2.24
C ASP A 115 -0.22 1.89 -2.84
N HIS A 116 1.09 1.97 -3.06
CA HIS A 116 1.88 0.89 -3.64
C HIS A 116 3.10 0.59 -2.77
N ILE A 117 3.43 -0.68 -2.56
CA ILE A 117 4.53 -1.12 -1.68
C ILE A 117 5.87 -0.46 -2.08
N ASN A 118 6.17 -0.41 -3.37
CA ASN A 118 7.38 0.24 -3.90
C ASN A 118 7.45 1.77 -3.67
N ASN A 119 6.39 2.43 -3.21
CA ASN A 119 6.49 3.86 -2.89
C ASN A 119 7.48 4.11 -1.75
N LYS A 120 7.66 3.16 -0.82
CA LYS A 120 8.66 3.30 0.24
C LYS A 120 10.06 3.45 -0.34
N VAL A 121 10.45 2.55 -1.23
CA VAL A 121 11.76 2.58 -1.91
C VAL A 121 11.91 3.83 -2.76
N VAL A 122 10.85 4.22 -3.48
CA VAL A 122 10.90 5.42 -4.33
C VAL A 122 11.00 6.70 -3.49
N ASN A 123 10.37 6.74 -2.32
CA ASN A 123 10.51 7.88 -1.40
C ASN A 123 11.93 7.96 -0.84
N GLU A 124 12.51 6.85 -0.41
CA GLU A 124 13.91 6.78 0.04
C GLU A 124 14.88 7.26 -1.06
N PHE A 125 14.65 6.80 -2.30
CA PHE A 125 15.39 7.26 -3.47
C PHE A 125 15.30 8.79 -3.68
N LEU A 126 14.10 9.37 -3.54
CA LEU A 126 13.92 10.82 -3.65
C LEU A 126 14.48 11.58 -2.45
N GLU A 127 14.51 10.98 -1.26
CA GLU A 127 15.09 11.58 -0.07
C GLU A 127 16.60 11.72 -0.18
N GLN A 128 17.25 10.75 -0.85
CA GLN A 128 18.69 10.78 -1.10
C GLN A 128 19.10 11.77 -2.21
N SER A 129 18.19 12.18 -3.09
CA SER A 129 18.49 13.12 -4.17
C SER A 129 17.65 14.41 -4.07
N PRO A 130 18.18 15.47 -3.45
CA PRO A 130 17.54 16.78 -3.46
C PRO A 130 17.45 17.38 -4.88
N VAL A 131 18.36 17.06 -5.81
CA VAL A 131 18.25 17.50 -7.21
C VAL A 131 17.03 16.90 -7.89
N LEU A 132 16.73 15.61 -7.71
CA LEU A 132 15.53 15.03 -8.30
C LEU A 132 14.24 15.64 -7.75
N LYS A 133 14.22 16.07 -6.47
CA LYS A 133 13.10 16.86 -5.93
C LYS A 133 12.97 18.21 -6.63
N LYS A 134 14.07 18.94 -6.84
CA LYS A 134 14.07 20.19 -7.63
C LYS A 134 13.55 19.97 -9.05
N VAL A 135 13.96 18.88 -9.71
CA VAL A 135 13.45 18.52 -11.05
C VAL A 135 11.93 18.30 -11.02
N ILE A 136 11.42 17.56 -10.02
CA ILE A 136 9.97 17.38 -9.83
C ILE A 136 9.25 18.72 -9.66
N ASP A 137 9.85 19.67 -8.94
CA ASP A 137 9.28 20.99 -8.73
C ASP A 137 9.19 21.79 -10.04
N ILE A 138 10.27 21.81 -10.84
CA ILE A 138 10.25 22.43 -12.18
C ILE A 138 9.19 21.77 -13.07
N MET A 139 9.06 20.45 -13.01
CA MET A 139 8.07 19.71 -13.80
C MET A 139 6.61 20.06 -13.47
N LYS A 140 6.32 20.67 -12.31
CA LYS A 140 4.96 21.14 -11.98
C LYS A 140 4.44 22.18 -12.96
N GLU A 141 5.34 22.95 -13.59
CA GLU A 141 5.02 23.92 -14.64
C GLU A 141 4.59 23.25 -15.96
N TYR A 142 4.76 21.93 -16.09
CA TYR A 142 4.49 21.16 -17.32
C TYR A 142 3.48 20.01 -17.05
N PRO A 143 2.17 20.32 -16.96
CA PRO A 143 1.15 19.35 -16.55
C PRO A 143 1.03 18.11 -17.44
N SER A 144 1.44 18.20 -18.71
CA SER A 144 1.40 17.10 -19.67
C SER A 144 2.38 15.96 -19.32
N ILE A 145 3.45 16.28 -18.60
CA ILE A 145 4.52 15.34 -18.21
C ILE A 145 4.41 14.99 -16.71
N TYR A 146 3.84 15.88 -15.91
CA TYR A 146 3.70 15.71 -14.48
C TYR A 146 2.73 14.57 -14.11
N SER A 147 3.28 13.44 -13.68
CA SER A 147 2.48 12.28 -13.27
C SER A 147 1.72 12.55 -11.98
N ARG A 148 0.55 11.91 -11.83
CA ARG A 148 -0.25 11.99 -10.60
C ARG A 148 0.27 11.08 -9.47
N THR A 149 1.10 10.09 -9.79
CA THR A 149 1.61 9.11 -8.81
C THR A 149 3.05 9.41 -8.43
N THR A 150 3.45 9.15 -7.18
CA THR A 150 4.82 9.38 -6.72
C THR A 150 5.86 8.67 -7.59
N ARG A 151 5.62 7.39 -7.93
CA ARG A 151 6.49 6.60 -8.81
C ARG A 151 6.61 7.21 -10.19
N GLY A 152 5.48 7.66 -10.76
CA GLY A 152 5.48 8.31 -12.07
C GLY A 152 6.22 9.66 -12.06
N LYS A 153 6.09 10.45 -10.99
CA LYS A 153 6.84 11.71 -10.84
C LYS A 153 8.33 11.43 -10.75
N ALA A 154 8.73 10.51 -9.87
CA ALA A 154 10.13 10.13 -9.69
C ALA A 154 10.74 9.58 -10.99
N ALA A 155 10.05 8.68 -11.68
CA ALA A 155 10.50 8.12 -12.94
C ALA A 155 10.62 9.19 -14.04
N ALA A 156 9.63 10.08 -14.15
CA ALA A 156 9.67 11.15 -15.14
C ALA A 156 10.80 12.15 -14.86
N ALA A 157 11.01 12.53 -13.59
CA ALA A 157 12.10 13.39 -13.18
C ALA A 157 13.47 12.77 -13.45
N TYR A 158 13.66 11.50 -13.11
CA TYR A 158 14.89 10.78 -13.39
C TYR A 158 15.17 10.68 -14.89
N ILE A 159 14.17 10.32 -15.72
CA ILE A 159 14.34 10.30 -17.19
C ILE A 159 14.70 11.69 -17.72
N ALA A 160 14.01 12.73 -17.25
CA ALA A 160 14.26 14.10 -17.69
C ALA A 160 15.67 14.57 -17.33
N ALA A 161 16.13 14.26 -16.12
CA ALA A 161 17.48 14.58 -15.65
C ALA A 161 18.55 13.89 -16.49
N LYS A 162 18.42 12.58 -16.75
CA LYS A 162 19.35 11.85 -17.65
C LYS A 162 19.37 12.43 -19.05
N MET A 163 18.20 12.77 -19.61
CA MET A 163 18.10 13.40 -20.93
C MET A 163 18.75 14.79 -20.97
N ALA A 164 18.62 15.59 -19.91
CA ALA A 164 19.22 16.92 -19.81
C ALA A 164 20.76 16.88 -19.85
N ILE A 165 21.37 15.89 -19.19
CA ILE A 165 22.83 15.66 -19.23
C ILE A 165 23.28 14.78 -20.41
N ARG A 166 22.37 14.43 -21.32
CA ARG A 166 22.60 13.54 -22.48
C ARG A 166 23.12 12.15 -22.11
N ASP A 167 22.80 11.66 -20.92
CA ASP A 167 23.14 10.31 -20.47
C ASP A 167 22.07 9.31 -20.94
N PRO A 168 22.45 8.16 -21.55
CA PRO A 168 21.50 7.14 -22.00
C PRO A 168 20.54 6.65 -20.92
N VAL A 169 19.26 6.56 -21.30
CA VAL A 169 18.18 6.08 -20.42
C VAL A 169 17.78 4.65 -20.78
N SER A 170 18.06 3.72 -19.87
CA SER A 170 17.54 2.35 -19.95
C SER A 170 16.10 2.27 -19.43
N LEU A 171 15.12 2.34 -20.34
CA LEU A 171 13.69 2.28 -19.96
C LEU A 171 13.30 0.95 -19.28
N SER A 172 14.00 -0.15 -19.56
CA SER A 172 13.77 -1.43 -18.89
C SER A 172 14.17 -1.39 -17.42
N THR A 173 15.33 -0.78 -17.12
CA THR A 173 15.81 -0.56 -15.75
C THR A 173 14.85 0.34 -14.99
N VAL A 174 14.43 1.46 -15.60
CA VAL A 174 13.45 2.38 -15.02
C VAL A 174 12.11 1.67 -14.77
N SER A 175 11.65 0.85 -15.71
CA SER A 175 10.40 0.08 -15.57
C SER A 175 10.45 -0.85 -14.36
N ARG A 176 11.54 -1.61 -14.21
CA ARG A 176 11.73 -2.56 -13.10
C ARG A 176 11.79 -1.84 -11.75
N PHE A 177 12.61 -0.79 -11.64
CA PHE A 177 12.81 -0.10 -10.37
C PHE A 177 11.55 0.66 -9.91
N PHE A 178 10.99 1.53 -10.76
CA PHE A 178 9.81 2.33 -10.42
C PHE A 178 8.49 1.53 -10.51
N ASN A 179 8.54 0.29 -11.03
CA ASN A 179 7.39 -0.59 -11.28
C ASN A 179 6.29 0.08 -12.15
N ILE A 180 6.72 0.68 -13.25
CA ILE A 180 5.87 1.39 -14.22
C ILE A 180 5.89 0.64 -15.55
N SER A 181 4.75 0.57 -16.24
CA SER A 181 4.68 -0.10 -17.54
C SER A 181 5.54 0.59 -18.59
N MET A 182 6.17 -0.21 -19.46
CA MET A 182 6.98 0.28 -20.57
C MET A 182 6.22 1.25 -21.48
N VAL A 183 4.93 1.01 -21.71
CA VAL A 183 4.08 1.90 -22.51
C VAL A 183 3.99 3.29 -21.89
N HIS A 184 3.81 3.36 -20.57
CA HIS A 184 3.75 4.63 -19.85
C HIS A 184 5.09 5.37 -19.88
N LEU A 185 6.20 4.66 -19.69
CA LEU A 185 7.55 5.25 -19.79
C LEU A 185 7.88 5.76 -21.20
N ARG A 186 7.51 5.01 -22.25
CA ARG A 186 7.66 5.48 -23.63
C ARG A 186 6.87 6.76 -23.89
N ARG A 187 5.66 6.86 -23.35
CA ARG A 187 4.85 8.09 -23.44
C ARG A 187 5.52 9.25 -22.74
N ILE A 188 6.02 9.06 -21.51
CA ILE A 188 6.78 10.07 -20.76
C ILE A 188 7.98 10.54 -21.58
N LYS A 189 8.80 9.61 -22.08
CA LYS A 189 10.00 9.94 -22.87
C LYS A 189 9.65 10.78 -24.10
N ARG A 190 8.64 10.39 -24.88
CA ARG A 190 8.18 11.17 -26.04
C ARG A 190 7.74 12.58 -25.67
N SER A 191 7.00 12.74 -24.57
CA SER A 191 6.60 14.07 -24.10
C SER A 191 7.79 14.91 -23.65
N LEU A 192 8.80 14.31 -23.02
CA LEU A 192 10.05 15.00 -22.66
C LEU A 192 10.86 15.42 -23.90
N GLU A 193 10.92 14.59 -24.95
CA GLU A 193 11.60 14.91 -26.21
C GLU A 193 11.01 16.17 -26.88
N THR A 194 9.71 16.40 -26.71
CA THR A 194 9.04 17.61 -27.23
C THR A 194 9.23 18.86 -26.36
N SER A 195 9.64 18.70 -25.10
CA SER A 195 9.74 19.79 -24.13
C SER A 195 11.19 20.24 -23.92
N LYS A 196 11.82 20.78 -24.98
CA LYS A 196 13.21 21.24 -24.95
C LYS A 196 13.49 22.31 -23.89
N ASP A 197 12.54 23.22 -23.67
CA ASP A 197 12.62 24.27 -22.65
C ASP A 197 12.75 23.69 -21.23
N LEU A 198 11.97 22.66 -20.89
CA LEU A 198 12.08 21.93 -19.62
C LEU A 198 13.46 21.30 -19.45
N LEU A 199 13.97 20.62 -20.48
CA LEU A 199 15.29 19.97 -20.42
C LEU A 199 16.41 21.00 -20.26
N SER A 200 16.28 22.16 -20.90
CA SER A 200 17.20 23.29 -20.72
C SER A 200 17.20 23.78 -19.27
N LYS A 201 16.02 24.07 -18.69
CA LYS A 201 15.90 24.46 -17.27
C LYS A 201 16.54 23.45 -16.32
N ILE A 202 16.32 22.15 -16.57
CA ILE A 202 16.90 21.08 -15.76
C ILE A 202 18.43 21.07 -15.90
N SER A 203 18.98 21.27 -17.10
CA SER A 203 20.43 21.22 -17.34
C SER A 203 21.24 22.27 -16.57
N TYR A 204 20.61 23.36 -16.13
CA TYR A 204 21.24 24.42 -15.32
C TYR A 204 21.25 24.11 -13.82
N ILE A 205 20.69 22.97 -13.37
CA ILE A 205 20.73 22.59 -11.96
C ILE A 205 22.16 22.17 -11.58
N GLU A 206 22.70 22.80 -10.54
CA GLU A 206 23.99 22.43 -9.95
C GLU A 206 24.01 20.98 -9.46
N ASP A 207 25.17 20.34 -9.54
CA ASP A 207 25.41 18.94 -9.11
C ASP A 207 24.56 17.86 -9.80
N LEU A 208 23.79 18.21 -10.85
CA LEU A 208 22.90 17.28 -11.55
C LEU A 208 23.60 16.00 -11.99
N SER A 209 24.76 16.11 -12.65
CA SER A 209 25.50 14.93 -13.13
C SER A 209 25.98 14.02 -12.00
N ARG A 210 26.42 14.61 -10.87
CA ARG A 210 26.89 13.86 -9.70
C ARG A 210 25.74 13.09 -9.06
N GLU A 211 24.62 13.78 -8.77
CA GLU A 211 23.46 13.15 -8.15
C GLU A 211 22.81 12.10 -9.05
N ILE A 212 22.84 12.27 -10.37
CA ILE A 212 22.34 11.24 -11.29
C ILE A 212 23.22 9.99 -11.29
N ALA A 213 24.55 10.13 -11.13
CA ALA A 213 25.42 8.98 -10.96
C ALA A 213 25.14 8.24 -9.63
N GLU A 214 24.87 8.96 -8.55
CA GLU A 214 24.46 8.37 -7.26
C GLU A 214 23.10 7.68 -7.36
N ALA A 215 22.14 8.29 -8.05
CA ALA A 215 20.85 7.70 -8.36
C ALA A 215 20.99 6.39 -9.15
N ASP A 216 21.90 6.35 -10.14
CA ASP A 216 22.21 5.13 -10.90
C ASP A 216 22.78 4.04 -10.00
N MET A 217 23.68 4.38 -9.08
CA MET A 217 24.23 3.43 -8.10
C MET A 217 23.14 2.88 -7.18
N PHE A 218 22.24 3.74 -6.69
CA PHE A 218 21.11 3.32 -5.86
C PHE A 218 20.22 2.32 -6.60
N ILE A 219 19.86 2.64 -7.84
CA ILE A 219 19.00 1.79 -8.67
C ILE A 219 19.66 0.44 -8.92
N LYS A 220 20.96 0.41 -9.27
CA LYS A 220 21.71 -0.83 -9.49
C LYS A 220 21.76 -1.70 -8.22
N LYS A 221 22.11 -1.10 -7.08
CA LYS A 221 22.15 -1.77 -5.78
C LYS A 221 20.79 -2.40 -5.43
N HIS A 222 19.70 -1.68 -5.66
CA HIS A 222 18.36 -2.18 -5.36
C HIS A 222 17.89 -3.28 -6.32
N LEU A 223 18.32 -3.24 -7.59
CA LEU A 223 18.00 -4.25 -8.58
C LEU A 223 18.90 -5.50 -8.52
N GLY A 224 19.96 -5.48 -7.70
CA GLY A 224 20.91 -6.58 -7.54
C GLY A 224 21.79 -6.77 -8.77
N SER A 225 22.25 -5.67 -9.38
CA SER A 225 23.10 -5.67 -10.58
C SER A 225 24.42 -4.95 -10.34
#